data_AF-U3TE64-F1
#
_entry.id   AF-U3TE64-F1
#
_cell.length_a   1.000
_cell.length_b   1.000
_cell.length_c   1.000
_cell.angle_alpha   90.00
_cell.angle_beta   90.00
_cell.angle_gamma   90.00
#
_symmetry.space_group_name_H-M   'P 1'
#
loop_
_entity.id
_entity.type
_entity.pdbx_description
1 polymer ?
#
loop_
_entity_poly.entity_id
_entity_poly.type
_entity_poly.pdbx_seq_one_letter_code
_entity_poly.pdbx_strand_id
1 'polypeptide(L)'
;MGSRERLRKVILTTMGFNYSRPWRAVASIGLEPGSLVIIVNSEPRTREAADAVEKLKNMIIDAYGDLHVETRDVWLDPSNGIPRGVAKMRRVVEEAAPARAYILASGGLRWLVVSALLTAMALQTVGVFRGIKVEMLRVDLESEAEGIDLNIRPEMLQPLQLESVPPLATIDYKELLVVETLVGLGRARVKSIARSLQVSRTLADRLLRKLESKKLISSEVRGRGKLYSLTDLGYMLVGI
;
A
#
# COMPACT_ATOMS: atom_id res chain seq x y z
N MET A 1 0.85 -35.94 1.52
CA MET A 1 0.15 -34.79 0.91
C MET A 1 0.67 -33.54 1.58
N GLY A 2 1.55 -32.78 0.92
CA GLY A 2 2.16 -31.58 1.49
C GLY A 2 1.10 -30.50 1.68
N SER A 3 0.96 -30.00 2.91
CA SER A 3 0.21 -28.79 3.20
C SER A 3 0.75 -27.68 2.32
N ARG A 4 -0.01 -27.25 1.29
CA ARG A 4 0.20 -25.94 0.68
C ARG A 4 0.08 -24.94 1.82
N GLU A 5 1.20 -24.38 2.23
CA GLU A 5 1.27 -23.36 3.27
C GLU A 5 0.29 -22.25 2.86
N ARG A 6 -0.82 -22.13 3.58
CA ARG A 6 -1.94 -21.28 3.18
C ARG A 6 -1.51 -19.85 3.49
N LEU A 7 -1.11 -19.11 2.45
CA LEU A 7 -0.66 -17.72 2.59
C LEU A 7 -1.68 -16.92 3.40
N ARG A 8 -1.18 -16.18 4.41
CA ARG A 8 -2.00 -15.35 5.28
C ARG A 8 -2.82 -14.37 4.44
N LYS A 9 -4.11 -14.27 4.71
CA LYS A 9 -4.98 -13.31 4.03
C LYS A 9 -4.92 -11.96 4.75
N VAL A 10 -4.47 -10.93 4.04
CA VAL A 10 -4.34 -9.56 4.54
C VAL A 10 -5.33 -8.68 3.77
N ILE A 11 -6.22 -8.02 4.49
CA ILE A 11 -7.17 -7.05 3.93
C ILE A 11 -6.76 -5.67 4.38
N LEU A 12 -6.49 -4.76 3.45
CA LEU A 12 -6.33 -3.34 3.74
C LEU A 12 -7.60 -2.63 3.30
N THR A 13 -8.31 -1.96 4.22
CA THR A 13 -9.52 -1.21 3.91
C THR A 13 -9.39 0.25 4.30
N THR A 14 -9.75 1.16 3.40
CA THR A 14 -9.86 2.59 3.74
C THR A 14 -11.21 2.90 4.36
N MET A 15 -11.25 3.93 5.21
CA MET A 15 -12.43 4.28 5.97
C MET A 15 -12.54 5.79 6.21
N GLY A 16 -13.77 6.28 6.38
CA GLY A 16 -14.08 7.63 6.83
C GLY A 16 -14.79 7.62 8.17
N PHE A 17 -15.92 8.33 8.27
CA PHE A 17 -16.75 8.39 9.48
C PHE A 17 -17.80 7.26 9.58
N ASN A 18 -17.90 6.39 8.58
CA ASN A 18 -18.91 5.33 8.50
C ASN A 18 -18.24 3.97 8.29
N TYR A 19 -18.54 3.00 9.17
CA TYR A 19 -17.97 1.66 9.14
C TYR A 19 -18.73 0.68 8.22
N SER A 20 -19.97 0.99 7.84
CA SER A 20 -20.87 0.06 7.16
C SER A 20 -20.39 -0.32 5.75
N ARG A 21 -19.70 0.57 5.05
CA ARG A 21 -19.12 0.27 3.72
C ARG A 21 -17.86 -0.60 3.84
N PRO A 22 -16.83 -0.22 4.64
CA PRO A 22 -15.71 -1.12 4.95
C PRO A 22 -16.14 -2.49 5.45
N TRP A 23 -17.12 -2.56 6.35
CA TRP A 23 -17.67 -3.81 6.86
C TRP A 23 -18.22 -4.69 5.74
N ARG A 24 -19.10 -4.15 4.88
CA ARG A 24 -19.66 -4.87 3.74
C ARG A 24 -18.58 -5.37 2.79
N ALA A 25 -17.55 -4.56 2.54
CA ALA A 25 -16.44 -4.96 1.69
C ALA A 25 -15.64 -6.11 2.29
N VAL A 26 -15.23 -6.00 3.57
CA VAL A 26 -14.54 -7.07 4.31
C VAL A 26 -15.38 -8.35 4.34
N ALA A 27 -16.66 -8.26 4.70
CA ALA A 27 -17.56 -9.40 4.77
C ALA A 27 -17.76 -10.09 3.41
N SER A 28 -17.86 -9.32 2.32
CA SER A 28 -18.01 -9.89 0.97
C SER A 28 -16.78 -10.68 0.50
N ILE A 29 -15.60 -10.33 1.00
CA ILE A 29 -14.36 -11.05 0.72
C ILE A 29 -14.18 -12.24 1.66
N GLY A 30 -14.77 -12.18 2.86
CA GLY A 30 -14.64 -13.17 3.93
C GLY A 30 -13.25 -13.21 4.56
N LEU A 31 -13.17 -13.72 5.78
CA LEU A 31 -11.91 -13.91 6.51
C LEU A 31 -11.57 -15.39 6.66
N GLU A 32 -10.28 -15.67 6.79
CA GLU A 32 -9.73 -17.01 7.00
C GLU A 32 -9.05 -17.06 8.39
N PRO A 33 -8.79 -18.26 8.95
CA PRO A 33 -8.00 -18.37 10.17
C PRO A 33 -6.68 -17.61 10.11
N GLY A 34 -6.42 -16.76 11.10
CA GLY A 34 -5.22 -15.93 11.18
C GLY A 34 -5.19 -14.74 10.21
N SER A 35 -6.30 -14.38 9.56
CA SER A 35 -6.37 -13.17 8.72
C SER A 35 -5.94 -11.90 9.46
N LEU A 36 -5.42 -10.92 8.72
CA LEU A 36 -5.14 -9.57 9.20
C LEU A 36 -6.05 -8.57 8.48
N VAL A 37 -6.74 -7.71 9.23
CA VAL A 37 -7.48 -6.56 8.69
C VAL A 37 -6.79 -5.27 9.11
N ILE A 38 -6.29 -4.52 8.13
CA ILE A 38 -5.66 -3.21 8.30
C ILE A 38 -6.70 -2.15 7.96
N ILE A 39 -7.12 -1.38 8.96
CA ILE A 39 -8.11 -0.32 8.83
C ILE A 39 -7.37 1.01 8.69
N VAL A 40 -7.51 1.67 7.56
CA VAL A 40 -6.79 2.89 7.21
C VAL A 40 -7.70 4.11 7.31
N ASN A 41 -7.27 5.11 8.07
CA ASN A 41 -7.98 6.39 8.21
C ASN A 41 -7.00 7.58 8.22
N SER A 42 -7.54 8.80 8.22
CA SER A 42 -6.76 10.05 8.15
C SER A 42 -6.58 10.68 9.53
N GLU A 43 -5.39 11.21 9.80
CA GLU A 43 -5.20 12.22 10.84
C GLU A 43 -5.77 13.58 10.36
N PRO A 44 -6.16 14.49 11.29
CA PRO A 44 -6.26 14.26 12.73
C PRO A 44 -7.42 13.33 13.08
N ARG A 45 -7.25 12.49 14.11
CA ARG A 45 -8.32 11.61 14.60
C ARG A 45 -9.46 12.42 15.21
N THR A 46 -10.61 12.47 14.53
CA THR A 46 -11.85 12.94 15.16
C THR A 46 -12.45 11.82 15.99
N ARG A 47 -13.30 12.21 16.96
CA ARG A 47 -14.03 11.24 17.77
C ARG A 47 -14.92 10.35 16.90
N GLU A 48 -15.63 10.90 15.92
CA GLU A 48 -16.49 10.08 15.06
C GLU A 48 -15.69 9.06 14.24
N ALA A 49 -14.52 9.45 13.71
CA ALA A 49 -13.66 8.55 12.96
C ALA A 49 -13.12 7.42 13.84
N ALA A 50 -12.67 7.73 15.06
CA ALA A 50 -12.17 6.73 16.01
C ALA A 50 -13.28 5.76 16.45
N ASP A 51 -14.45 6.28 16.81
CA ASP A 51 -15.61 5.48 17.20
C ASP A 51 -16.05 4.55 16.06
N ALA A 52 -15.99 5.02 14.81
CA ALA A 52 -16.33 4.22 13.66
C ALA A 52 -15.30 3.09 13.42
N VAL A 53 -14.00 3.36 13.58
CA VAL A 53 -12.94 2.35 13.49
C VAL A 53 -13.13 1.26 14.56
N GLU A 54 -13.40 1.65 15.81
CA GLU A 54 -13.67 0.69 16.90
C GLU A 54 -14.93 -0.14 16.63
N LYS A 55 -16.00 0.47 16.11
CA LYS A 55 -17.19 -0.28 15.69
C LYS A 55 -16.88 -1.32 14.61
N LEU A 56 -16.05 -0.97 13.62
CA LEU A 56 -15.64 -1.93 12.58
C LEU A 56 -14.87 -3.12 13.17
N LYS A 57 -13.95 -2.85 14.10
CA LYS A 57 -13.16 -3.89 14.78
C LYS A 57 -14.05 -4.84 15.57
N ASN A 58 -14.98 -4.29 16.35
CA ASN A 58 -15.93 -5.09 17.12
C ASN A 58 -16.80 -5.96 16.20
N MET A 59 -17.31 -5.42 15.09
CA MET A 59 -18.07 -6.20 14.10
C MET A 59 -17.26 -7.35 13.51
N ILE A 60 -15.96 -7.14 13.24
CA ILE A 60 -15.06 -8.19 12.74
C ILE A 60 -14.84 -9.27 13.81
N ILE A 61 -14.61 -8.87 15.06
CA ILE A 61 -14.39 -9.80 16.17
C ILE A 61 -15.66 -10.59 16.46
N ASP A 62 -16.81 -9.95 16.50
CA ASP A 62 -18.10 -10.60 16.77
C ASP A 62 -18.45 -11.64 15.69
N ALA A 63 -18.13 -11.35 14.43
CA ALA A 63 -18.43 -12.25 13.30
C ALA A 63 -17.36 -13.32 13.05
N TYR A 64 -16.10 -13.07 13.39
CA TYR A 64 -14.95 -13.91 13.00
C TYR A 64 -13.98 -14.22 14.15
N GLY A 65 -14.36 -13.99 15.41
CA GLY A 65 -13.48 -14.13 16.58
C GLY A 65 -12.84 -15.51 16.71
N ASP A 66 -13.60 -16.57 16.41
CA ASP A 66 -13.12 -17.96 16.44
C ASP A 66 -11.99 -18.22 15.41
N LEU A 67 -11.88 -17.38 14.37
CA LEU A 67 -10.84 -17.48 13.35
C LEU A 67 -9.52 -16.82 13.76
N HIS A 68 -9.40 -16.29 14.98
CA HIS A 68 -8.17 -15.62 15.48
C HIS A 68 -7.71 -14.49 14.53
N VAL A 69 -8.66 -13.68 14.06
CA VAL A 69 -8.39 -12.54 13.19
C VAL A 69 -7.68 -11.43 13.96
N GLU A 70 -6.64 -10.84 13.36
CA GLU A 70 -5.97 -9.65 13.86
C GLU A 70 -6.53 -8.39 13.17
N THR A 71 -6.72 -7.31 13.92
CA THR A 71 -7.04 -5.99 13.38
C THR A 71 -5.94 -4.99 13.72
N ARG A 72 -5.53 -4.16 12.75
CA ARG A 72 -4.56 -3.07 12.94
C ARG A 72 -5.08 -1.76 12.40
N ASP A 73 -4.85 -0.69 13.14
CA ASP A 73 -5.29 0.66 12.75
C ASP A 73 -4.09 1.44 12.20
N VAL A 74 -4.25 2.01 11.00
CA VAL A 74 -3.23 2.83 10.35
C VAL A 74 -3.80 4.21 10.09
N TRP A 75 -3.31 5.17 10.87
CA TRP A 75 -3.67 6.57 10.69
C TRP A 75 -2.59 7.28 9.87
N LEU A 76 -3.01 7.87 8.77
CA LEU A 76 -2.15 8.54 7.81
C LEU A 76 -2.35 10.06 7.91
N ASP A 77 -1.25 10.79 7.96
CA ASP A 77 -1.28 12.24 8.01
C ASP A 77 -1.14 12.82 6.60
N PRO A 78 -2.14 13.54 6.07
CA PRO A 78 -2.11 14.08 4.72
C PRO A 78 -0.98 15.12 4.52
N SER A 79 -0.51 15.77 5.59
CA SER A 79 0.60 16.74 5.51
C SER A 79 1.94 16.08 5.13
N ASN A 80 2.08 14.77 5.35
CA ASN A 80 3.25 13.99 4.94
C ASN A 80 3.22 13.59 3.46
N GLY A 81 2.11 13.86 2.76
CA GLY A 81 1.93 13.53 1.35
C GLY A 81 1.61 12.05 1.08
N ILE A 82 1.00 11.81 -0.08
CA ILE A 82 0.59 10.47 -0.54
C ILE A 82 1.76 9.46 -0.55
N PRO A 83 2.99 9.79 -1.03
CA PRO A 83 4.07 8.81 -1.09
C PRO A 83 4.42 8.18 0.27
N ARG A 84 4.41 8.98 1.34
CA ARG A 84 4.66 8.49 2.71
C ARG A 84 3.52 7.63 3.24
N GLY A 85 2.27 8.00 2.91
CA GLY A 85 1.10 7.18 3.23
C GLY A 85 1.16 5.80 2.57
N VAL A 86 1.52 5.75 1.28
CA VAL A 86 1.73 4.52 0.52
C VAL A 86 2.85 3.67 1.13
N ALA A 87 4.01 4.27 1.41
CA ALA A 87 5.14 3.58 2.05
C ALA A 87 4.75 2.93 3.39
N LYS A 88 4.02 3.67 4.23
CA LYS A 88 3.56 3.20 5.54
C LYS A 88 2.55 2.06 5.41
N MET A 89 1.53 2.21 4.55
CA MET A 89 0.56 1.14 4.32
C MET A 89 1.21 -0.12 3.76
N ARG A 90 2.12 0.04 2.79
CA ARG A 90 2.89 -1.05 2.21
C ARG A 90 3.67 -1.80 3.30
N ARG A 91 4.39 -1.09 4.17
CA ARG A 91 5.15 -1.69 5.28
C ARG A 91 4.26 -2.60 6.14
N VAL A 92 3.09 -2.11 6.56
CA VAL A 92 2.18 -2.88 7.43
C VAL A 92 1.67 -4.15 6.72
N VAL A 93 1.43 -4.10 5.41
CA VAL A 93 1.07 -5.29 4.63
C VAL A 93 2.24 -6.27 4.54
N GLU A 94 3.46 -5.77 4.33
CA GLU A 94 4.66 -6.60 4.18
C GLU A 94 5.10 -7.28 5.48
N GLU A 95 4.81 -6.68 6.63
CA GLU A 95 5.03 -7.30 7.96
C GLU A 95 4.21 -8.59 8.15
N ALA A 96 3.17 -8.80 7.33
CA ALA A 96 2.37 -10.01 7.35
C ALA A 96 2.81 -11.07 6.32
N ALA A 97 3.90 -10.83 5.58
CA ALA A 97 4.42 -11.78 4.60
C ALA A 97 4.85 -13.11 5.25
N PRO A 98 4.65 -14.26 4.56
CA PRO A 98 4.12 -14.38 3.20
C PRO A 98 2.58 -14.30 3.18
N ALA A 99 2.03 -13.46 2.28
CA ALA A 99 0.60 -13.12 2.32
C ALA A 99 -0.05 -12.85 0.96
N ARG A 100 -1.38 -13.02 0.93
CA ARG A 100 -2.28 -12.57 -0.12
C ARG A 100 -2.96 -11.27 0.31
N ALA A 101 -2.73 -10.19 -0.42
CA ALA A 101 -3.23 -8.87 -0.12
C ALA A 101 -4.52 -8.57 -0.92
N TYR A 102 -5.53 -8.08 -0.22
CA TYR A 102 -6.80 -7.59 -0.76
C TYR A 102 -6.91 -6.12 -0.37
N ILE A 103 -6.93 -5.22 -1.35
CA ILE A 103 -6.93 -3.78 -1.13
C ILE A 103 -8.31 -3.23 -1.44
N LEU A 104 -9.02 -2.76 -0.40
CA LEU A 104 -10.40 -2.32 -0.44
C LEU A 104 -10.48 -0.81 -0.18
N ALA A 105 -10.57 -0.01 -1.24
CA ALA A 105 -10.84 1.40 -1.12
C ALA A 105 -12.35 1.62 -0.93
N SER A 106 -12.83 1.30 0.28
CA SER A 106 -14.25 1.16 0.61
C SER A 106 -14.89 2.40 1.24
N GLY A 107 -14.17 3.52 1.27
CA GLY A 107 -14.65 4.80 1.75
C GLY A 107 -13.55 5.65 2.36
N GLY A 108 -13.94 6.79 2.93
CA GLY A 108 -13.02 7.76 3.50
C GLY A 108 -12.70 8.91 2.55
N LEU A 109 -11.73 9.72 2.95
CA LEU A 109 -11.29 10.85 2.15
C LEU A 109 -10.71 10.36 0.82
N ARG A 110 -10.93 11.10 -0.27
CA ARG A 110 -10.46 10.74 -1.62
C ARG A 110 -8.96 10.44 -1.67
N TRP A 111 -8.16 11.14 -0.87
CA TRP A 111 -6.72 10.93 -0.82
C TRP A 111 -6.34 9.56 -0.22
N LEU A 112 -7.15 9.00 0.70
CA LEU A 112 -6.96 7.64 1.23
C LEU A 112 -7.23 6.60 0.13
N VAL A 113 -8.30 6.78 -0.64
CA VAL A 113 -8.64 5.94 -1.79
C VAL A 113 -7.49 5.92 -2.81
N VAL A 114 -6.96 7.08 -3.17
CA VAL A 114 -5.80 7.20 -4.06
C VAL A 114 -4.56 6.53 -3.46
N SER A 115 -4.32 6.73 -2.16
CA SER A 115 -3.18 6.11 -1.48
C SER A 115 -3.30 4.58 -1.45
N ALA A 116 -4.50 4.02 -1.25
CA ALA A 116 -4.73 2.58 -1.27
C ALA A 116 -4.53 2.00 -2.68
N LEU A 117 -5.03 2.69 -3.72
CA LEU A 117 -4.78 2.34 -5.12
C LEU A 117 -3.28 2.23 -5.41
N LEU A 118 -2.52 3.28 -5.07
CA LEU A 118 -1.07 3.32 -5.27
C LEU A 118 -0.35 2.28 -4.42
N THR A 119 -0.86 1.95 -3.24
CA THR A 119 -0.33 0.85 -2.40
C THR A 119 -0.51 -0.50 -3.09
N ALA A 120 -1.66 -0.77 -3.70
CA ALA A 120 -1.86 -2.00 -4.48
C ALA A 120 -0.84 -2.10 -5.63
N MET A 121 -0.62 -1.01 -6.38
CA MET A 121 0.34 -0.97 -7.48
C MET A 121 1.80 -1.07 -6.99
N ALA A 122 2.13 -0.49 -5.83
CA ALA A 122 3.43 -0.60 -5.19
C ALA A 122 3.70 -2.05 -4.74
N LEU A 123 2.74 -2.67 -4.06
CA LEU A 123 2.79 -4.08 -3.67
C LEU A 123 2.90 -5.00 -4.89
N GLN A 124 2.22 -4.69 -6.00
CA GLN A 124 2.39 -5.45 -7.23
C GLN A 124 3.82 -5.34 -7.79
N THR A 125 4.45 -4.17 -7.63
CA THR A 125 5.81 -3.91 -8.14
C THR A 125 6.88 -4.69 -7.38
N VAL A 126 6.73 -4.77 -6.06
CA VAL A 126 7.76 -5.30 -5.15
C VAL A 126 7.39 -6.63 -4.48
N GLY A 127 6.13 -7.05 -4.58
CA GLY A 127 5.56 -8.17 -3.85
C GLY A 127 6.26 -9.49 -4.12
N VAL A 128 6.76 -9.69 -5.35
CA VAL A 128 7.58 -10.85 -5.73
C VAL A 128 8.85 -10.98 -4.88
N PHE A 129 9.44 -9.86 -4.44
CA PHE A 129 10.64 -9.85 -3.59
C PHE A 129 10.29 -9.93 -2.10
N ARG A 130 9.02 -9.72 -1.74
CA ARG A 130 8.54 -9.56 -0.37
C ARG A 130 7.57 -10.65 0.08
N GLY A 131 7.30 -11.65 -0.77
CA GLY A 131 6.36 -12.72 -0.46
C GLY A 131 4.91 -12.23 -0.37
N ILE A 132 4.58 -11.13 -1.06
CA ILE A 132 3.22 -10.59 -1.15
C ILE A 132 2.67 -10.83 -2.54
N LYS A 133 1.46 -11.39 -2.62
CA LYS A 133 0.67 -11.48 -3.84
C LYS A 133 -0.57 -10.58 -3.70
N VAL A 134 -0.73 -9.59 -4.55
CA VAL A 134 -1.97 -8.82 -4.62
C VAL A 134 -3.01 -9.66 -5.37
N GLU A 135 -4.08 -10.05 -4.70
CA GLU A 135 -5.17 -10.85 -5.28
C GLU A 135 -6.29 -9.96 -5.83
N MET A 136 -6.52 -8.81 -5.18
CA MET A 136 -7.63 -7.95 -5.54
C MET A 136 -7.37 -6.51 -5.14
N LEU A 137 -7.77 -5.61 -6.03
CA LEU A 137 -8.03 -4.21 -5.73
C LEU A 137 -9.50 -3.93 -6.00
N ARG A 138 -10.22 -3.45 -5.00
CA ARG A 138 -11.62 -3.05 -5.09
C ARG A 138 -11.77 -1.59 -4.69
N VAL A 139 -12.46 -0.81 -5.50
CA VAL A 139 -12.82 0.58 -5.19
C VAL A 139 -14.34 0.66 -5.15
N ASP A 140 -14.90 0.93 -3.97
CA ASP A 140 -16.33 1.16 -3.84
C ASP A 140 -16.62 2.59 -4.30
N LEU A 141 -17.35 2.72 -5.40
CA LEU A 141 -17.83 4.01 -5.88
C LEU A 141 -18.93 4.52 -4.95
N GLU A 142 -18.97 5.85 -4.73
CA GLU A 142 -20.03 6.44 -3.92
C GLU A 142 -21.37 6.19 -4.61
N SER A 143 -22.23 5.38 -4.00
CA SER A 143 -23.65 5.42 -4.31
C SER A 143 -24.25 6.63 -3.62
N GLU A 144 -24.64 7.66 -4.37
CA GLU A 144 -25.48 8.77 -3.89
C GLU A 144 -26.93 8.33 -3.54
N ALA A 145 -27.17 7.04 -3.31
CA ALA A 145 -28.50 6.48 -3.12
C ALA A 145 -28.99 6.51 -1.66
N GLU A 146 -28.64 7.55 -0.89
CA GLU A 146 -29.41 7.95 0.28
C GLU A 146 -29.84 9.41 0.08
N GLY A 147 -30.78 9.63 -0.84
CA GLY A 147 -31.52 10.91 -0.92
C GLY A 147 -31.52 11.64 -2.26
N ILE A 148 -30.81 11.16 -3.30
CA ILE A 148 -30.89 11.75 -4.64
C ILE A 148 -31.29 10.65 -5.64
N ASP A 149 -32.49 10.79 -6.18
CA ASP A 149 -33.04 9.93 -7.23
C ASP A 149 -32.38 10.28 -8.57
N LEU A 150 -31.08 10.00 -8.67
CA LEU A 150 -30.39 10.06 -9.95
C LEU A 150 -30.73 8.77 -10.70
N ASN A 151 -31.27 8.90 -11.92
CA ASN A 151 -31.41 7.83 -12.90
C ASN A 151 -30.04 7.29 -13.38
N ILE A 152 -29.16 6.95 -12.44
CA ILE A 152 -27.88 6.30 -12.69
C ILE A 152 -28.18 4.81 -12.83
N ARG A 153 -27.73 4.22 -13.94
CA ARG A 153 -27.89 2.79 -14.18
C ARG A 153 -27.25 2.01 -13.03
N PRO A 154 -27.91 0.98 -12.46
CA PRO A 154 -27.36 0.18 -11.37
C PRO A 154 -25.96 -0.39 -11.66
N GLU A 155 -25.65 -0.64 -12.93
CA GLU A 155 -24.34 -1.10 -13.42
C GLU A 155 -23.21 -0.09 -13.13
N MET A 156 -23.50 1.21 -13.10
CA MET A 156 -22.52 2.28 -12.82
C MET A 156 -22.25 2.46 -11.33
N LEU A 157 -23.04 1.83 -10.47
CA LEU A 157 -22.89 1.86 -9.01
C LEU A 157 -22.14 0.63 -8.46
N GLN A 158 -21.71 -0.27 -9.34
CA GLN A 158 -20.93 -1.43 -8.93
C GLN A 158 -19.50 -1.02 -8.53
N PRO A 159 -18.92 -1.66 -7.51
CA PRO A 159 -17.52 -1.45 -7.16
C PRO A 159 -16.62 -1.77 -8.36
N LEU A 160 -15.63 -0.92 -8.61
CA LEU A 160 -14.58 -1.23 -9.57
C LEU A 160 -13.68 -2.29 -8.96
N GLN A 161 -13.69 -3.50 -9.51
CA GLN A 161 -12.81 -4.59 -9.11
C GLN A 161 -11.76 -4.85 -10.19
N LEU A 162 -10.50 -4.83 -9.79
CA LEU A 162 -9.35 -5.14 -10.62
C LEU A 162 -8.68 -6.40 -10.08
N GLU A 163 -8.77 -7.49 -10.83
CA GLU A 163 -8.07 -8.74 -10.55
C GLU A 163 -6.59 -8.66 -10.94
N SER A 164 -6.26 -7.83 -11.94
CA SER A 164 -4.90 -7.57 -12.39
C SER A 164 -4.54 -6.11 -12.14
N VAL A 165 -3.87 -5.86 -11.01
CA VAL A 165 -3.35 -4.53 -10.67
C VAL A 165 -2.08 -4.27 -11.50
N PRO A 166 -1.96 -3.13 -12.20
CA PRO A 166 -0.72 -2.78 -12.89
C PRO A 166 0.38 -2.41 -11.88
N PRO A 167 1.66 -2.74 -12.14
CA PRO A 167 2.76 -2.27 -11.31
C PRO A 167 3.01 -0.76 -11.50
N LEU A 168 3.51 -0.08 -10.47
CA LEU A 168 3.97 1.32 -10.56
C LEU A 168 5.20 1.47 -11.45
N ALA A 169 6.10 0.49 -11.42
CA ALA A 169 7.32 0.49 -12.21
C ALA A 169 7.80 -0.95 -12.43
N THR A 170 8.66 -1.14 -13.42
CA THR A 170 9.44 -2.38 -13.53
C THR A 170 10.71 -2.23 -12.69
N ILE A 171 10.97 -3.14 -11.76
CA ILE A 171 12.15 -3.08 -10.90
C ILE A 171 12.72 -4.48 -10.67
N ASP A 172 14.05 -4.59 -10.72
CA ASP A 172 14.75 -5.81 -10.30
C ASP A 172 15.18 -5.75 -8.82
N TYR A 173 15.56 -6.89 -8.25
CA TYR A 173 15.93 -6.94 -6.83
C TYR A 173 17.12 -6.03 -6.49
N LYS A 174 18.13 -5.91 -7.36
CA LYS A 174 19.32 -5.08 -7.11
C LYS A 174 18.98 -3.60 -7.19
N GLU A 175 18.09 -3.23 -8.10
CA GLU A 175 17.52 -1.89 -8.20
C GLU A 175 16.71 -1.54 -6.94
N LEU A 176 15.89 -2.46 -6.44
CA LEU A 176 15.14 -2.26 -5.18
C LEU A 176 16.08 -2.01 -3.99
N LEU A 177 17.18 -2.77 -3.87
CA LEU A 177 18.18 -2.55 -2.82
C LEU A 177 18.80 -1.15 -2.88
N VAL A 178 19.00 -0.59 -4.08
CA VAL A 178 19.50 0.79 -4.24
C VAL A 178 18.46 1.79 -3.74
N VAL A 179 17.19 1.62 -4.09
CA VAL A 179 16.10 2.50 -3.65
C VAL A 179 15.99 2.48 -2.13
N GLU A 180 16.03 1.30 -1.51
CA GLU A 180 16.00 1.14 -0.05
C GLU A 180 17.23 1.76 0.64
N THR A 181 18.41 1.58 0.04
CA THR A 181 19.64 2.22 0.54
C THR A 181 19.53 3.74 0.53
N LEU A 182 18.89 4.32 -0.48
CA LEU A 182 18.72 5.77 -0.59
C LEU A 182 17.78 6.35 0.47
N VAL A 183 16.86 5.56 1.03
CA VAL A 183 16.02 5.99 2.18
C VAL A 183 16.90 6.36 3.36
N GLY A 184 17.80 5.46 3.76
CA GLY A 184 18.67 5.67 4.92
C GLY A 184 19.72 6.76 4.70
N LEU A 185 20.18 6.94 3.46
CA LEU A 185 21.17 7.96 3.13
C LEU A 185 20.56 9.34 2.83
N GLY A 186 19.27 9.40 2.50
CA GLY A 186 18.57 10.59 2.01
C GLY A 186 19.07 11.04 0.63
N ARG A 187 20.23 11.71 0.60
CA ARG A 187 20.89 12.13 -0.63
C ARG A 187 22.33 11.63 -0.67
N ALA A 188 22.69 10.87 -1.71
CA ALA A 188 23.98 10.19 -1.75
C ALA A 188 24.68 10.26 -3.11
N ARG A 189 26.01 10.27 -3.09
CA ARG A 189 26.83 10.10 -4.31
C ARG A 189 27.03 8.62 -4.60
N VAL A 190 27.36 8.29 -5.85
CA VAL A 190 27.65 6.91 -6.31
C VAL A 190 28.61 6.17 -5.38
N LYS A 191 29.68 6.84 -4.90
CA LYS A 191 30.67 6.23 -4.00
C LYS A 191 30.04 5.75 -2.67
N SER A 192 29.13 6.53 -2.09
CA SER A 192 28.48 6.17 -0.82
C SER A 192 27.50 5.02 -1.02
N ILE A 193 26.72 5.07 -2.10
CA ILE A 193 25.75 4.02 -2.47
C ILE A 193 26.48 2.70 -2.74
N ALA A 194 27.55 2.74 -3.56
CA ALA A 194 28.37 1.57 -3.87
C ALA A 194 29.00 0.94 -2.61
N ARG A 195 29.47 1.77 -1.68
CA ARG A 195 30.01 1.30 -0.39
C ARG A 195 28.93 0.64 0.46
N SER A 196 27.75 1.26 0.57
CA SER A 196 26.63 0.73 1.36
C SER A 196 26.14 -0.62 0.84
N LEU A 197 26.11 -0.78 -0.49
CA LEU A 197 25.71 -2.03 -1.16
C LEU A 197 26.83 -3.05 -1.32
N GLN A 198 28.07 -2.70 -0.93
CA GLN A 198 29.27 -3.53 -1.15
C GLN A 198 29.46 -3.97 -2.61
N VAL A 199 29.22 -3.06 -3.56
CA VAL A 199 29.36 -3.30 -5.01
C VAL A 199 30.41 -2.39 -5.65
N SER A 200 30.83 -2.72 -6.87
CA SER A 200 31.70 -1.84 -7.65
C SER A 200 30.98 -0.53 -8.01
N ARG A 201 31.75 0.56 -8.12
CA ARG A 201 31.20 1.87 -8.52
C ARG A 201 30.55 1.83 -9.90
N THR A 202 31.10 1.05 -10.82
CA THR A 202 30.57 0.85 -12.17
C THR A 202 29.19 0.17 -12.13
N LEU A 203 29.03 -0.85 -11.27
CA LEU A 203 27.73 -1.50 -11.09
C LEU A 203 26.71 -0.53 -10.48
N ALA A 204 27.09 0.21 -9.43
CA ALA A 204 26.22 1.22 -8.83
C ALA A 204 25.81 2.31 -9.84
N ASP A 205 26.74 2.86 -10.62
CA ASP A 205 26.43 3.85 -11.66
C ASP A 205 25.43 3.32 -12.69
N ARG A 206 25.62 2.07 -13.14
CA ARG A 206 24.70 1.41 -14.08
C ARG A 206 23.29 1.26 -13.49
N LEU A 207 23.18 0.85 -12.22
CA LEU A 207 21.87 0.73 -11.55
C LEU A 207 21.20 2.10 -11.37
N LEU A 208 21.97 3.12 -10.99
CA LEU A 208 21.45 4.48 -10.83
C LEU A 208 20.91 5.05 -12.15
N ARG A 209 21.61 4.85 -13.27
CA ARG A 209 21.11 5.28 -14.59
C ARG A 209 19.78 4.60 -14.96
N LYS A 210 19.64 3.31 -14.69
CA LYS A 210 18.39 2.59 -14.92
C LYS A 210 17.25 3.14 -14.05
N LEU A 211 17.50 3.34 -12.76
CA LEU A 211 16.52 3.89 -11.83
C LEU A 211 16.12 5.33 -12.21
N GLU A 212 17.07 6.13 -12.68
CA GLU A 212 16.84 7.49 -13.18
C GLU A 212 15.96 7.47 -14.44
N SER A 213 16.22 6.56 -15.39
CA SER A 213 15.36 6.38 -16.58
C SER A 213 13.93 5.93 -16.23
N LYS A 214 13.78 5.22 -15.10
CA LYS A 214 12.49 4.79 -14.55
C LYS A 214 11.83 5.85 -13.68
N LYS A 215 12.45 7.02 -13.51
CA LYS A 215 11.99 8.13 -12.64
C LYS A 215 11.80 7.74 -11.18
N LEU A 216 12.49 6.68 -10.71
CA LEU A 216 12.46 6.24 -9.31
C LEU A 216 13.46 7.03 -8.45
N ILE A 217 14.48 7.59 -9.09
CA ILE A 217 15.44 8.49 -8.46
C ILE A 217 15.65 9.72 -9.33
N SER A 218 16.08 10.80 -8.71
CA SER A 218 16.55 12.02 -9.39
C SER A 218 18.04 12.22 -9.11
N SER A 219 18.72 12.92 -10.03
CA SER A 219 20.09 13.37 -9.80
C SER A 219 20.24 14.88 -9.94
N GLU A 220 21.09 15.45 -9.10
CA GLU A 220 21.47 16.86 -9.11
C GLU A 220 22.99 16.95 -9.27
N VAL A 221 23.46 17.78 -10.20
CA VAL A 221 24.90 18.01 -10.37
C VAL A 221 25.38 18.92 -9.24
N ARG A 222 26.30 18.42 -8.41
CA ARG A 222 26.86 19.17 -7.28
C ARG A 222 28.38 19.10 -7.29
N GLY A 223 28.99 20.13 -7.88
CA GLY A 223 30.43 20.18 -8.17
C GLY A 223 30.79 19.21 -9.30
N ARG A 224 31.82 18.37 -9.10
CA ARG A 224 32.29 17.41 -10.10
C ARG A 224 31.52 16.07 -10.14
N GLY A 225 30.38 15.96 -9.47
CA GLY A 225 29.65 14.70 -9.38
C GLY A 225 28.15 14.89 -9.18
N LYS A 226 27.41 13.79 -9.32
CA LYS A 226 25.96 13.74 -9.12
C LYS A 226 25.60 13.31 -7.70
N LEU A 227 24.60 13.98 -7.14
CA LEU A 227 23.94 13.61 -5.90
C LEU A 227 22.59 13.00 -6.27
N TYR A 228 22.29 11.80 -5.77
CA TYR A 228 21.07 11.06 -6.07
C TYR A 228 20.14 11.06 -4.87
N SER A 229 18.84 11.14 -5.14
CA SER A 229 17.76 11.07 -4.14
C SER A 229 16.55 10.36 -4.70
N LEU A 230 15.70 9.83 -3.82
CA LEU A 230 14.42 9.25 -4.24
C LEU A 230 13.47 10.32 -4.79
N THR A 231 12.72 9.95 -5.82
CA THR A 231 11.50 10.68 -6.22
C THR A 231 10.31 10.20 -5.38
N ASP A 232 9.17 10.85 -5.51
CA ASP A 232 7.91 10.40 -4.88
C ASP A 232 7.57 8.96 -5.29
N LEU A 233 7.76 8.61 -6.56
CA LEU A 233 7.54 7.24 -7.04
C LEU A 233 8.51 6.25 -6.39
N GLY A 234 9.78 6.63 -6.24
CA GLY A 234 10.78 5.83 -5.52
C GLY A 234 10.41 5.63 -4.04
N TYR A 235 9.90 6.67 -3.38
CA TYR A 235 9.43 6.60 -1.99
C TYR A 235 8.24 5.65 -1.81
N MET A 236 7.35 5.52 -2.79
CA MET A 236 6.25 4.55 -2.72
C MET A 236 6.74 3.09 -2.75
N LEU A 237 7.93 2.84 -3.31
CA LEU A 237 8.51 1.50 -3.43
C LEU A 237 9.39 1.11 -2.24
N VAL A 238 9.35 1.84 -1.13
CA VAL A 238 10.07 1.54 0.12
C VAL A 238 9.08 1.42 1.29
N GLY A 239 9.18 0.34 2.06
CA GLY A 239 8.33 0.09 3.21
C GLY A 239 8.99 0.76 4.41
N ILE A 240 8.52 1.97 4.74
CA ILE A 240 9.10 2.82 5.79
C ILE A 240 8.10 2.93 6.95
#